data_AF-A0A1M5W645-F1
#
_entry.id   AF-A0A1M5W645-F1
#
_cell.length_a   1.000
_cell.length_b   1.000
_cell.length_c   1.000
_cell.angle_alpha   90.00
_cell.angle_beta   90.00
_cell.angle_gamma   90.00
#
_symmetry.space_group_name_H-M   'P 1'
#
loop_
_entity.id
_entity.type
_entity.pdbx_description
1 polymer ?
#
loop_
_entity_poly.entity_id
_entity_poly.type
_entity_poly.pdbx_seq_one_letter_code
_entity_poly.pdbx_strand_id
1 'polypeptide(L)'
;MYRKIFFALVFISLSTSNLVFSQQKVLPGAIEEPSFWIKTRNSADAYYWESLTKKEGKISGKKQSGAAFNFNPSIVFDTAQDSLILPLGIESKRRQTLFIVYKVKDSLKEQFLWTINDPQKTLSVATNKRLVDLKKYSYQSYPEKIKPHKANIHFFQQNVMDSVAKLSTLTIGQKSKFEKLPPEEFKGNISEILVYNRVLSGKETQKVASYLGIKYGISLSQFESKNYLNSQGETIWDIDHHKNFDSSITGVGRDDASGLLQLKSSNMIEEGLLTLELKSKSGTIPNNYFTFWSDNGKNLLVKKQEQGEPIGITRQ
;
A
#
# COMPACT_ATOMS: atom_id res chain seq x y z
N MET A 1 82.03 9.29 -31.22
CA MET A 1 81.28 8.73 -30.07
C MET A 1 79.82 9.17 -30.18
N TYR A 2 79.00 8.46 -30.99
CA TYR A 2 77.61 8.86 -31.26
C TYR A 2 76.65 7.96 -30.47
N ARG A 3 75.93 8.56 -29.51
CA ARG A 3 74.95 7.93 -28.61
C ARG A 3 73.63 7.70 -29.36
N LYS A 4 73.15 6.46 -29.39
CA LYS A 4 71.80 6.10 -29.82
C LYS A 4 70.81 6.40 -28.68
N ILE A 5 69.75 7.15 -28.97
CA ILE A 5 68.63 7.41 -28.05
C ILE A 5 67.50 6.42 -28.43
N PHE A 6 67.14 5.55 -27.49
CA PHE A 6 66.00 4.65 -27.59
C PHE A 6 64.75 5.39 -27.07
N PHE A 7 63.71 5.51 -27.90
CA PHE A 7 62.39 5.96 -27.45
C PHE A 7 61.63 4.77 -26.87
N ALA A 8 61.30 4.83 -25.58
CA ALA A 8 60.39 3.88 -24.95
C ALA A 8 58.94 4.36 -25.14
N LEU A 9 58.13 3.59 -25.89
CA LEU A 9 56.68 3.77 -25.93
C LEU A 9 56.08 3.23 -24.63
N VAL A 10 55.48 4.10 -23.83
CA VAL A 10 54.64 3.73 -22.69
C VAL A 10 53.21 3.53 -23.19
N PHE A 11 52.74 2.29 -23.25
CA PHE A 11 51.33 1.97 -23.44
C PHE A 11 50.59 2.16 -22.10
N ILE A 12 49.81 3.22 -21.98
CA ILE A 12 48.86 3.40 -20.88
C ILE A 12 47.59 2.63 -21.26
N SER A 13 47.38 1.45 -20.67
CA SER A 13 46.10 0.75 -20.76
C SER A 13 45.09 1.44 -19.84
N LEU A 14 44.21 2.27 -20.41
CA LEU A 14 42.99 2.68 -19.71
C LEU A 14 42.06 1.47 -19.61
N SER A 15 42.05 0.81 -18.47
CA SER A 15 40.96 -0.10 -18.11
C SER A 15 39.70 0.73 -17.88
N THR A 16 38.81 0.76 -18.88
CA THR A 16 37.45 1.27 -18.69
C THR A 16 36.70 0.30 -17.77
N SER A 17 36.63 0.63 -16.48
CA SER A 17 35.68 0.00 -15.58
C SER A 17 34.29 0.37 -16.09
N ASN A 18 33.61 -0.58 -16.73
CA ASN A 18 32.19 -0.50 -16.96
C ASN A 18 31.49 -0.51 -15.59
N LEU A 19 31.29 0.67 -15.02
CA LEU A 19 30.32 0.87 -13.96
C LEU A 19 28.95 0.62 -14.59
N VAL A 20 28.51 -0.62 -14.54
CA VAL A 20 27.10 -0.95 -14.75
C VAL A 20 26.34 -0.29 -13.61
N PHE A 21 25.80 0.90 -13.88
CA PHE A 21 24.76 1.48 -13.04
C PHE A 21 23.58 0.51 -13.07
N SER A 22 23.53 -0.41 -12.11
CA SER A 22 22.31 -1.15 -11.82
C SER A 22 21.25 -0.11 -11.48
N GLN A 23 20.22 0.04 -12.31
CA GLN A 23 19.07 0.87 -11.97
C GLN A 23 18.55 0.37 -10.63
N GLN A 24 18.51 1.27 -9.64
CA GLN A 24 17.99 0.94 -8.32
C GLN A 24 16.56 0.39 -8.49
N LYS A 25 16.35 -0.85 -8.04
CA LYS A 25 15.08 -1.52 -8.19
C LYS A 25 14.03 -0.81 -7.35
N VAL A 26 13.00 -0.28 -8.00
CA VAL A 26 11.87 0.37 -7.35
C VAL A 26 11.00 -0.69 -6.67
N LEU A 27 10.79 -0.55 -5.36
CA LEU A 27 10.11 -1.52 -4.50
C LEU A 27 9.32 -0.81 -3.41
N PRO A 28 8.13 -1.28 -2.99
CA PRO A 28 7.32 -0.59 -1.99
C PRO A 28 8.09 -0.43 -0.66
N GLY A 29 8.36 0.82 -0.25
CA GLY A 29 9.18 1.09 0.94
C GLY A 29 10.63 0.60 0.82
N ALA A 30 11.13 0.39 -0.40
CA ALA A 30 12.37 -0.32 -0.71
C ALA A 30 12.52 -1.67 0.02
N ILE A 31 11.41 -2.40 0.18
CA ILE A 31 11.43 -3.75 0.75
C ILE A 31 11.49 -4.77 -0.38
N GLU A 32 12.55 -5.57 -0.37
CA GLU A 32 12.78 -6.58 -1.39
C GLU A 32 11.83 -7.78 -1.26
N GLU A 33 11.67 -8.46 -2.40
CA GLU A 33 11.03 -9.77 -2.52
C GLU A 33 9.51 -9.85 -2.28
N PRO A 34 8.68 -8.91 -2.81
CA PRO A 34 7.27 -9.23 -2.93
C PRO A 34 7.12 -10.42 -3.90
N SER A 35 6.46 -11.47 -3.43
CA SER A 35 6.05 -12.61 -4.26
C SER A 35 4.94 -12.21 -5.23
N PHE A 36 4.07 -11.28 -4.82
CA PHE A 36 3.12 -10.59 -5.69
C PHE A 36 3.12 -9.10 -5.37
N TRP A 37 3.22 -8.29 -6.41
CA TRP A 37 2.97 -6.85 -6.34
C TRP A 37 2.01 -6.46 -7.44
N ILE A 38 0.75 -6.22 -7.07
CA ILE A 38 -0.32 -5.97 -8.02
C ILE A 38 -0.86 -4.58 -7.75
N LYS A 39 -0.81 -3.73 -8.77
CA LYS A 39 -1.30 -2.34 -8.75
C LYS A 39 -2.48 -2.18 -9.69
N THR A 40 -3.24 -1.12 -9.45
CA THR A 40 -4.13 -0.56 -10.47
C THR A 40 -3.38 0.47 -11.30
N ARG A 41 -3.58 0.40 -12.62
CA ARG A 41 -3.22 1.48 -13.56
C ARG A 41 -4.46 1.96 -14.29
N ASN A 42 -4.47 3.21 -14.72
CA ASN A 42 -5.46 3.74 -15.65
C ASN A 42 -4.81 4.15 -16.97
N SER A 43 -5.60 4.11 -18.04
CA SER A 43 -5.27 4.67 -19.34
C SER A 43 -6.54 5.30 -19.90
N ALA A 44 -6.55 6.64 -20.00
CA ALA A 44 -7.78 7.40 -20.15
C ALA A 44 -8.82 6.98 -19.08
N ASP A 45 -10.03 6.61 -19.51
CA ASP A 45 -11.14 6.20 -18.62
C ASP A 45 -11.16 4.68 -18.31
N ALA A 46 -10.14 3.93 -18.72
CA ALA A 46 -10.06 2.49 -18.52
C ALA A 46 -9.07 2.13 -17.41
N TYR A 47 -9.46 1.20 -16.53
CA TYR A 47 -8.63 0.71 -15.43
C TYR A 47 -8.23 -0.75 -15.65
N TYR A 48 -7.03 -1.10 -15.19
CA TYR A 48 -6.46 -2.43 -15.37
C TYR A 48 -5.63 -2.84 -14.16
N TRP A 49 -5.60 -4.15 -13.91
CA TRP A 49 -4.61 -4.74 -13.02
C TRP A 49 -3.24 -4.78 -13.71
N GLU A 50 -2.20 -4.48 -12.95
CA GLU A 50 -0.81 -4.55 -13.37
C GLU A 50 -0.02 -5.36 -12.33
N SER A 51 0.60 -6.47 -12.74
CA SER A 51 1.52 -7.22 -11.90
C SER A 51 2.95 -6.74 -12.16
N LEU A 52 3.62 -6.26 -11.12
CA LEU A 52 5.03 -5.82 -11.16
C LEU A 52 6.01 -6.94 -10.76
N THR A 53 5.50 -8.14 -10.52
CA THR A 53 6.28 -9.34 -10.16
C THR A 53 6.14 -10.41 -11.23
N LYS A 54 7.19 -11.24 -11.36
CA LYS A 54 7.23 -12.34 -12.35
C LYS A 54 6.27 -13.49 -12.03
N LYS A 55 5.91 -13.67 -10.76
CA LYS A 55 5.03 -14.76 -10.34
C LYS A 55 3.61 -14.47 -10.82
N GLU A 56 3.02 -15.40 -11.54
CA GLU A 56 1.69 -15.24 -12.12
C GLU A 56 0.59 -15.69 -11.17
N GLY A 57 -0.52 -14.96 -11.20
CA GLY A 57 -1.78 -15.33 -10.57
C GLY A 57 -2.92 -15.23 -11.58
N LYS A 58 -4.08 -15.77 -11.24
CA LYS A 58 -5.29 -15.58 -12.05
C LYS A 58 -5.83 -14.19 -11.77
N ILE A 59 -5.47 -13.24 -12.63
CA ILE A 59 -5.85 -11.83 -12.55
C ILE A 59 -6.57 -11.47 -13.86
N SER A 60 -7.69 -10.74 -13.77
CA SER A 60 -8.40 -10.30 -14.97
C SER A 60 -7.56 -9.31 -15.79
N GLY A 61 -7.32 -9.63 -17.07
CA GLY A 61 -6.74 -8.69 -18.04
C GLY A 61 -7.77 -7.79 -18.74
N LYS A 62 -9.05 -7.90 -18.36
CA LYS A 62 -10.14 -7.13 -18.99
C LYS A 62 -10.12 -5.68 -18.51
N LYS A 63 -10.72 -4.79 -19.31
CA LYS A 63 -11.03 -3.42 -18.90
C LYS A 63 -11.95 -3.46 -17.68
N GLN A 64 -11.63 -2.63 -16.69
CA GLN A 64 -12.39 -2.44 -15.47
C GLN A 64 -12.91 -1.01 -15.34
N SER A 65 -13.96 -0.86 -14.54
CA SER A 65 -14.36 0.42 -13.97
C SER A 65 -13.44 0.79 -12.80
N GLY A 66 -13.24 2.08 -12.57
CA GLY A 66 -12.37 2.54 -11.50
C GLY A 66 -12.64 3.98 -11.11
N ALA A 67 -11.89 4.43 -10.10
CA ALA A 67 -11.92 5.78 -9.59
C ALA A 67 -10.52 6.19 -9.12
N ALA A 68 -10.35 7.49 -8.88
CA ALA A 68 -9.17 7.99 -8.21
C ALA A 68 -9.29 7.76 -6.70
N PHE A 69 -8.25 7.20 -6.11
CA PHE A 69 -8.10 6.98 -4.68
C PHE A 69 -6.89 7.78 -4.25
N ASN A 70 -7.13 8.95 -3.64
CA ASN A 70 -6.07 9.95 -3.37
C ASN A 70 -5.19 10.24 -4.59
N PHE A 71 -5.83 10.59 -5.72
CA PHE A 71 -5.16 10.88 -7.01
C PHE A 71 -4.37 9.70 -7.62
N ASN A 72 -4.53 8.48 -7.08
CA ASN A 72 -3.97 7.26 -7.64
C ASN A 72 -5.07 6.36 -8.21
N PRO A 73 -4.79 5.48 -9.19
CA PRO A 73 -5.82 4.62 -9.76
C PRO A 73 -6.32 3.57 -8.76
N SER A 74 -7.62 3.26 -8.82
CA SER A 74 -8.22 2.15 -8.09
C SER A 74 -9.35 1.49 -8.89
N ILE A 75 -9.41 0.16 -8.90
CA ILE A 75 -10.46 -0.60 -9.55
C ILE A 75 -11.67 -0.72 -8.63
N VAL A 76 -12.86 -0.49 -9.19
CA VAL A 76 -14.12 -0.90 -8.58
C VAL A 76 -14.23 -2.41 -8.77
N PHE A 77 -14.01 -3.17 -7.71
CA PHE A 77 -13.99 -4.62 -7.69
C PHE A 77 -15.36 -5.17 -7.26
N ASP A 78 -15.98 -5.97 -8.12
CA ASP A 78 -17.18 -6.76 -7.81
C ASP A 78 -16.91 -8.22 -8.20
N THR A 79 -16.93 -9.12 -7.22
CA THR A 79 -16.61 -10.55 -7.41
C THR A 79 -17.55 -11.28 -8.35
N ALA A 80 -18.72 -10.70 -8.66
CA ALA A 80 -19.61 -11.24 -9.70
C ALA A 80 -18.97 -11.18 -11.10
N GLN A 81 -18.04 -10.26 -11.33
CA GLN A 81 -17.38 -10.02 -12.61
C GLN A 81 -15.86 -10.22 -12.52
N ASP A 82 -15.30 -10.05 -11.32
CA ASP A 82 -13.87 -10.08 -11.07
C ASP A 82 -13.40 -11.30 -10.29
N SER A 83 -12.17 -11.71 -10.59
CA SER A 83 -11.49 -12.76 -9.84
C SER A 83 -10.01 -12.45 -9.75
N LEU A 84 -9.46 -12.59 -8.54
CA LEU A 84 -8.04 -12.45 -8.27
C LEU A 84 -7.61 -13.59 -7.35
N ILE A 85 -6.87 -14.54 -7.90
CA ILE A 85 -6.41 -15.77 -7.22
C ILE A 85 -4.90 -15.89 -7.38
N LEU A 86 -4.18 -15.90 -6.26
CA LEU A 86 -2.72 -15.91 -6.21
C LEU A 86 -2.22 -17.24 -5.64
N PRO A 87 -1.41 -18.01 -6.40
CA PRO A 87 -0.81 -19.23 -5.87
C PRO A 87 0.27 -18.90 -4.85
N LEU A 88 0.10 -19.34 -3.61
CA LEU A 88 1.05 -19.11 -2.54
C LEU A 88 2.21 -20.13 -2.52
N GLY A 89 2.07 -21.24 -3.24
CA GLY A 89 3.07 -22.30 -3.36
C GLY A 89 2.70 -23.57 -2.59
N ILE A 90 3.61 -24.55 -2.58
CA ILE A 90 3.48 -25.82 -1.87
C ILE A 90 4.52 -25.83 -0.76
N GLU A 91 4.12 -25.43 0.45
CA GLU A 91 5.06 -25.24 1.56
C GLU A 91 4.45 -25.80 2.84
N SER A 92 5.24 -26.53 3.63
CA SER A 92 4.85 -26.92 5.00
C SER A 92 5.01 -25.75 5.97
N LYS A 93 5.98 -24.87 5.72
CA LYS A 93 6.21 -23.66 6.51
C LYS A 93 5.69 -22.43 5.78
N ARG A 94 4.44 -22.03 6.08
CA ARG A 94 3.79 -20.87 5.48
C ARG A 94 4.14 -19.60 6.27
N ARG A 95 5.10 -18.84 5.72
CA ARG A 95 5.46 -17.50 6.19
C ARG A 95 4.97 -16.48 5.18
N GLN A 96 4.08 -15.58 5.59
CA GLN A 96 3.50 -14.61 4.66
C GLN A 96 3.25 -13.27 5.32
N THR A 97 3.37 -12.21 4.54
CA THR A 97 2.90 -10.86 4.87
C THR A 97 2.05 -10.35 3.73
N LEU A 98 0.88 -9.81 4.04
CA LEU A 98 -0.10 -9.32 3.09
C LEU A 98 -0.48 -7.87 3.42
N PHE A 99 -0.48 -7.01 2.41
CA PHE A 99 -1.11 -5.69 2.45
C PHE A 99 -2.14 -5.58 1.33
N ILE A 100 -3.31 -5.03 1.63
CA ILE A 100 -4.35 -4.70 0.64
C ILE A 100 -4.84 -3.29 0.91
N VAL A 101 -4.75 -2.42 -0.08
CA VAL A 101 -5.39 -1.10 -0.06
C VAL A 101 -6.80 -1.23 -0.62
N TYR A 102 -7.81 -0.96 0.20
CA TYR A 102 -9.21 -1.11 -0.19
C TYR A 102 -10.14 -0.08 0.46
N LYS A 103 -11.35 0.03 -0.09
CA LYS A 103 -12.49 0.73 0.49
C LYS A 103 -13.74 -0.08 0.18
N VAL A 104 -14.48 -0.50 1.19
CA VAL A 104 -15.76 -1.21 0.98
C VAL A 104 -16.83 -0.25 0.49
N LYS A 105 -17.75 -0.75 -0.34
CA LYS A 105 -18.90 0.03 -0.81
C LYS A 105 -19.90 0.31 0.31
N ASP A 106 -20.12 -0.68 1.18
CA ASP A 106 -21.03 -0.60 2.32
C ASP A 106 -20.31 -1.12 3.58
N SER A 107 -19.94 -0.20 4.48
CA SER A 107 -19.23 -0.56 5.71
C SER A 107 -20.11 -1.23 6.77
N LEU A 108 -21.44 -1.15 6.65
CA LEU A 108 -22.36 -1.76 7.61
C LEU A 108 -22.35 -3.28 7.45
N LYS A 109 -22.15 -3.75 6.22
CA LYS A 109 -22.04 -5.16 5.88
C LYS A 109 -20.66 -5.72 6.17
N GLU A 110 -20.64 -6.97 6.61
CA GLU A 110 -19.39 -7.74 6.68
C GLU A 110 -19.13 -8.39 5.32
N GLN A 111 -17.96 -8.11 4.75
CA GLN A 111 -17.57 -8.54 3.42
C GLN A 111 -16.20 -9.21 3.45
N PHE A 112 -16.01 -10.27 2.66
CA PHE A 112 -14.71 -10.92 2.50
C PHE A 112 -13.67 -9.93 1.96
N LEU A 113 -12.46 -9.92 2.52
CA LEU A 113 -11.29 -9.30 1.89
C LEU A 113 -10.47 -10.36 1.17
N TRP A 114 -10.24 -11.49 1.84
CA TRP A 114 -9.54 -12.62 1.24
C TRP A 114 -9.82 -13.93 1.96
N THR A 115 -9.54 -15.03 1.26
CA THR A 115 -9.50 -16.39 1.82
C THR A 115 -8.18 -17.06 1.44
N ILE A 116 -7.59 -17.80 2.39
CA ILE A 116 -6.46 -18.69 2.14
C ILE A 116 -6.99 -20.12 2.17
N ASN A 117 -6.76 -20.86 1.09
CA ASN A 117 -7.29 -22.20 0.89
C ASN A 117 -6.16 -23.20 0.68
N ASP A 118 -6.39 -24.45 1.09
CA ASP A 118 -5.73 -25.62 0.51
C ASP A 118 -6.69 -26.30 -0.49
N PRO A 119 -6.31 -27.39 -1.19
CA PRO A 119 -7.19 -28.02 -2.17
C PRO A 119 -8.49 -28.62 -1.60
N GLN A 120 -8.59 -28.78 -0.28
CA GLN A 120 -9.66 -29.50 0.40
C GLN A 120 -10.52 -28.59 1.29
N LYS A 121 -9.98 -27.48 1.79
CA LYS A 121 -10.66 -26.59 2.74
C LYS A 121 -10.13 -25.16 2.75
N THR A 122 -10.91 -24.27 3.35
CA THR A 122 -10.45 -22.92 3.71
C THR A 122 -9.71 -22.96 5.05
N LEU A 123 -8.50 -22.40 5.07
CA LEU A 123 -7.64 -22.37 6.25
C LEU A 123 -7.86 -21.09 7.08
N SER A 124 -7.95 -19.95 6.41
CA SER A 124 -8.05 -18.64 7.06
C SER A 124 -8.82 -17.67 6.19
N VAL A 125 -9.45 -16.70 6.84
CA VAL A 125 -10.31 -15.70 6.21
C VAL A 125 -10.04 -14.35 6.85
N ALA A 126 -9.99 -13.28 6.06
CA ALA A 126 -10.22 -11.94 6.57
C ALA A 126 -11.45 -11.33 5.93
N THR A 127 -12.21 -10.61 6.75
CA THR A 127 -13.29 -9.72 6.33
C THR A 127 -12.89 -8.27 6.59
N ASN A 128 -13.74 -7.32 6.23
CA ASN A 128 -13.58 -5.92 6.64
C ASN A 128 -13.80 -5.69 8.15
N LYS A 129 -14.20 -6.72 8.92
CA LYS A 129 -14.47 -6.59 10.37
C LYS A 129 -13.59 -7.47 11.25
N ARG A 130 -13.08 -8.61 10.74
CA ARG A 130 -12.32 -9.56 11.55
C ARG A 130 -11.36 -10.41 10.73
N LEU A 131 -10.39 -10.99 11.42
CA LEU A 131 -9.53 -12.07 10.95
C LEU A 131 -9.99 -13.38 11.61
N VAL A 132 -10.06 -14.47 10.85
CA VAL A 132 -10.53 -15.78 11.29
C VAL A 132 -9.52 -16.87 10.93
N ASP A 133 -9.13 -17.66 11.93
CA ASP A 133 -8.38 -18.90 11.77
C ASP A 133 -9.37 -20.08 11.90
N LEU A 134 -9.74 -20.66 10.75
CA LEU A 134 -10.71 -21.77 10.71
C LEU A 134 -10.09 -23.10 11.16
N LYS A 135 -8.75 -23.22 11.18
CA LYS A 135 -8.08 -24.40 11.72
C LYS A 135 -8.18 -24.42 13.25
N LYS A 136 -8.16 -23.25 13.88
CA LYS A 136 -8.25 -23.09 15.34
C LYS A 136 -9.64 -22.73 15.86
N TYR A 137 -10.61 -22.51 14.97
CA TYR A 137 -11.94 -22.01 15.31
C TYR A 137 -11.89 -20.71 16.14
N SER A 138 -10.96 -19.81 15.80
CA SER A 138 -10.77 -18.54 16.50
C SER A 138 -10.88 -17.35 15.56
N TYR A 139 -11.23 -16.19 16.12
CA TYR A 139 -11.28 -14.94 15.39
C TYR A 139 -10.78 -13.77 16.23
N GLN A 140 -10.37 -12.71 15.55
CA GLN A 140 -10.00 -11.42 16.13
C GLN A 140 -10.73 -10.32 15.36
N SER A 141 -11.61 -9.60 16.05
CA SER A 141 -12.27 -8.43 15.47
C SER A 141 -11.32 -7.23 15.40
N TYR A 142 -11.43 -6.43 14.35
CA TYR A 142 -10.75 -5.15 14.28
C TYR A 142 -11.50 -4.13 15.15
N PRO A 143 -10.79 -3.19 15.82
CA PRO A 143 -11.44 -2.16 16.62
C PRO A 143 -12.33 -1.28 15.73
N GLU A 144 -13.65 -1.32 15.96
CA GLU A 144 -14.63 -0.54 15.22
C GLU A 144 -14.67 0.91 15.72
N LYS A 145 -14.21 1.86 14.90
CA LYS A 145 -14.69 3.25 14.91
C LYS A 145 -15.20 3.57 13.50
N ILE A 146 -16.41 3.11 13.20
CA ILE A 146 -17.02 3.15 11.87
C ILE A 146 -17.29 4.60 11.45
N LYS A 147 -16.63 5.08 10.40
CA LYS A 147 -17.19 6.09 9.49
C LYS A 147 -17.48 5.37 8.15
N PRO A 148 -18.62 5.60 7.49
CA PRO A 148 -19.12 4.71 6.43
C PRO A 148 -18.33 4.63 5.11
N HIS A 149 -17.18 5.31 4.98
CA HIS A 149 -16.44 5.40 3.71
C HIS A 149 -14.92 5.30 3.88
N LYS A 150 -14.43 4.71 4.96
CA LYS A 150 -12.99 4.67 5.24
C LYS A 150 -12.25 3.76 4.27
N ALA A 151 -11.32 4.38 3.56
CA ALA A 151 -10.17 3.71 2.99
C ALA A 151 -9.32 3.03 4.07
N ASN A 152 -8.80 1.85 3.78
CA ASN A 152 -7.98 1.09 4.72
C ASN A 152 -6.82 0.38 4.02
N ILE A 153 -5.75 0.19 4.79
CA ILE A 153 -4.69 -0.78 4.49
C ILE A 153 -4.96 -1.99 5.38
N HIS A 154 -5.49 -3.06 4.81
CA HIS A 154 -5.54 -4.34 5.52
C HIS A 154 -4.13 -4.90 5.61
N PHE A 155 -3.74 -5.34 6.80
CA PHE A 155 -2.46 -5.98 7.08
C PHE A 155 -2.68 -7.33 7.72
N PHE A 156 -1.95 -8.33 7.24
CA PHE A 156 -1.95 -9.69 7.79
C PHE A 156 -0.56 -10.30 7.72
N GLN A 157 -0.18 -11.02 8.78
CA GLN A 157 1.03 -11.84 8.80
C GLN A 157 0.73 -13.20 9.38
N GLN A 158 1.44 -14.21 8.89
CA GLN A 158 1.42 -15.54 9.47
C GLN A 158 2.79 -16.22 9.41
N ASN A 159 3.03 -17.07 10.40
CA ASN A 159 4.15 -17.99 10.47
C ASN A 159 3.62 -19.32 11.01
N VAL A 160 3.16 -20.17 10.12
CA VAL A 160 2.51 -21.45 10.47
C VAL A 160 3.36 -22.60 9.94
N MET A 161 3.51 -23.62 10.78
CA MET A 161 4.05 -24.92 10.38
C MET A 161 2.90 -25.92 10.28
N ASP A 162 2.72 -26.50 9.10
CA ASP A 162 1.80 -27.59 8.84
C ASP A 162 2.59 -28.91 8.77
N SER A 163 1.98 -30.03 9.18
CA SER A 163 2.63 -31.34 9.20
C SER A 163 3.05 -31.82 7.81
N VAL A 164 2.35 -31.36 6.76
CA VAL A 164 2.58 -31.74 5.37
C VAL A 164 2.49 -30.49 4.49
N ALA A 165 3.38 -30.38 3.52
CA ALA A 165 3.33 -29.31 2.52
C ALA A 165 2.10 -29.50 1.62
N LYS A 166 1.27 -28.46 1.52
CA LYS A 166 0.10 -28.45 0.63
C LYS A 166 0.15 -27.21 -0.24
N LEU A 167 -0.41 -27.34 -1.46
CA LEU A 167 -0.68 -26.17 -2.29
C LEU A 167 -1.58 -25.22 -1.51
N SER A 168 -1.24 -23.93 -1.53
CA SER A 168 -2.08 -22.89 -0.95
C SER A 168 -2.37 -21.78 -1.94
N THR A 169 -3.57 -21.22 -1.89
CA THR A 169 -4.00 -20.12 -2.75
C THR A 169 -4.64 -19.02 -1.93
N LEU A 170 -4.29 -17.77 -2.22
CA LEU A 170 -4.96 -16.57 -1.72
C LEU A 170 -5.99 -16.13 -2.76
N THR A 171 -7.25 -16.05 -2.36
CA THR A 171 -8.34 -15.54 -3.20
C THR A 171 -8.85 -14.23 -2.62
N ILE A 172 -8.98 -13.19 -3.43
CA ILE A 172 -9.43 -11.87 -2.98
C ILE A 172 -10.94 -11.71 -3.17
N GLY A 173 -11.60 -11.25 -2.12
CA GLY A 173 -13.00 -10.84 -2.07
C GLY A 173 -14.07 -11.94 -2.20
N GLN A 174 -13.72 -13.12 -2.70
CA GLN A 174 -14.67 -14.21 -2.93
C GLN A 174 -15.00 -14.99 -1.66
N LYS A 175 -16.21 -15.54 -1.61
CA LYS A 175 -16.63 -16.51 -0.59
C LYS A 175 -15.74 -17.76 -0.61
N SER A 176 -15.65 -18.42 0.54
CA SER A 176 -15.10 -19.78 0.59
C SER A 176 -15.90 -20.72 -0.32
N LYS A 177 -15.19 -21.56 -1.06
CA LYS A 177 -15.79 -22.66 -1.84
C LYS A 177 -16.06 -23.91 -1.01
N PHE A 178 -15.46 -24.00 0.18
CA PHE A 178 -15.45 -25.19 1.02
C PHE A 178 -16.37 -25.03 2.23
N GLU A 179 -16.45 -23.82 2.78
CA GLU A 179 -17.17 -23.50 4.01
C GLU A 179 -18.32 -22.54 3.72
N LYS A 180 -19.51 -22.82 4.26
CA LYS A 180 -20.63 -21.85 4.25
C LYS A 180 -20.42 -20.84 5.36
N LEU A 181 -19.87 -19.68 4.99
CA LEU A 181 -19.59 -18.60 5.92
C LEU A 181 -20.57 -17.42 5.73
N PRO A 182 -20.99 -16.73 6.80
CA PRO A 182 -21.99 -15.66 6.74
C PRO A 182 -21.65 -14.41 5.89
N PRO A 183 -20.40 -13.91 5.84
CA PRO A 183 -20.10 -12.64 5.17
C PRO A 183 -20.51 -12.59 3.70
N GLU A 184 -20.74 -11.37 3.21
CA GLU A 184 -21.00 -11.12 1.79
C GLU A 184 -19.68 -11.11 0.99
N GLU A 185 -19.78 -11.27 -0.32
CA GLU A 185 -18.60 -11.06 -1.17
C GLU A 185 -18.17 -9.59 -1.18
N PHE A 186 -16.90 -9.35 -1.50
CA PHE A 186 -16.38 -8.00 -1.61
C PHE A 186 -17.05 -7.21 -2.73
N LYS A 187 -17.47 -5.99 -2.38
CA LYS A 187 -17.84 -4.95 -3.33
C LYS A 187 -17.24 -3.65 -2.85
N GLY A 188 -16.46 -2.98 -3.68
CA GLY A 188 -15.77 -1.77 -3.29
C GLY A 188 -14.61 -1.45 -4.22
N ASN A 189 -13.64 -0.73 -3.70
CA ASN A 189 -12.43 -0.33 -4.41
C ASN A 189 -11.23 -1.14 -3.89
N ILE A 190 -10.36 -1.58 -4.79
CA ILE A 190 -9.04 -2.15 -4.46
C ILE A 190 -8.00 -1.40 -5.29
N SER A 191 -6.91 -0.98 -4.66
CA SER A 191 -5.89 -0.14 -5.33
C SER A 191 -4.56 -0.86 -5.52
N GLU A 192 -4.09 -1.54 -4.48
CA GLU A 192 -2.77 -2.19 -4.46
C GLU A 192 -2.77 -3.39 -3.52
N ILE A 193 -2.14 -4.48 -3.95
CA ILE A 193 -1.98 -5.73 -3.20
C ILE A 193 -0.50 -6.10 -3.19
N LEU A 194 0.02 -6.35 -1.99
CA LEU A 194 1.39 -6.81 -1.76
C LEU A 194 1.37 -8.12 -0.99
N VAL A 195 2.07 -9.14 -1.52
CA VAL A 195 2.23 -10.43 -0.85
C VAL A 195 3.70 -10.77 -0.77
N TYR A 196 4.21 -10.98 0.43
CA TYR A 196 5.56 -11.50 0.68
C TYR A 196 5.46 -12.96 1.13
N ASN A 197 6.40 -13.80 0.69
CA ASN A 197 6.55 -15.20 1.12
C ASN A 197 7.43 -15.32 2.39
N ARG A 198 7.48 -14.26 3.19
CA ARG A 198 8.17 -14.18 4.48
C ARG A 198 7.39 -13.28 5.44
N VAL A 199 7.74 -13.36 6.72
CA VAL A 199 7.29 -12.38 7.73
C VAL A 199 8.21 -11.16 7.63
N LEU A 200 7.64 -9.99 7.39
CA LEU A 200 8.38 -8.74 7.45
C LEU A 200 8.61 -8.35 8.92
N SER A 201 9.78 -7.79 9.22
CA SER A 201 10.05 -7.16 10.52
C SER A 201 9.16 -5.93 10.75
N GLY A 202 9.12 -5.42 11.99
CA GLY A 202 8.37 -4.21 12.30
C GLY A 202 8.80 -2.99 11.47
N LYS A 203 10.12 -2.80 11.30
CA LYS A 203 10.66 -1.70 10.48
C LYS A 203 10.29 -1.85 9.00
N GLU A 204 10.39 -3.06 8.44
CA GLU A 204 10.00 -3.31 7.04
C GLU A 204 8.50 -3.10 6.83
N THR A 205 7.68 -3.61 7.75
CA THR A 205 6.23 -3.40 7.76
C THR A 205 5.92 -1.91 7.77
N GLN A 206 6.60 -1.13 8.61
CA GLN A 206 6.40 0.31 8.71
C GLN A 206 6.76 1.05 7.41
N LYS A 207 7.85 0.65 6.74
CA LYS A 207 8.25 1.26 5.45
C LYS A 207 7.21 1.00 4.35
N VAL A 208 6.71 -0.24 4.25
CA VAL A 208 5.64 -0.58 3.28
C VAL A 208 4.34 0.16 3.62
N ALA A 209 3.97 0.18 4.90
CA ALA A 209 2.78 0.90 5.36
C ALA A 209 2.89 2.41 5.08
N SER A 210 4.06 3.02 5.31
CA SER A 210 4.32 4.44 5.03
C SER A 210 4.19 4.76 3.54
N TYR A 211 4.76 3.92 2.68
CA TYR A 211 4.60 4.03 1.23
C TYR A 211 3.12 3.98 0.81
N LEU A 212 2.36 3.00 1.30
CA LEU A 212 0.93 2.87 0.98
C LEU A 212 0.10 4.02 1.58
N GLY A 213 0.39 4.41 2.81
CA GLY A 213 -0.35 5.44 3.54
C GLY A 213 -0.21 6.82 2.91
N ILE A 214 1.01 7.21 2.54
CA ILE A 214 1.26 8.47 1.82
C ILE A 214 0.61 8.44 0.44
N LYS A 215 0.82 7.35 -0.32
CA LYS A 215 0.28 7.22 -1.68
C LYS A 215 -1.25 7.30 -1.71
N TYR A 216 -1.90 6.55 -0.83
CA TYR A 216 -3.36 6.44 -0.85
C TYR A 216 -4.07 7.34 0.17
N GLY A 217 -3.37 8.24 0.85
CA GLY A 217 -3.98 9.19 1.79
C GLY A 217 -4.63 8.50 2.99
N ILE A 218 -4.04 7.39 3.44
CA ILE A 218 -4.54 6.56 4.53
C ILE A 218 -3.62 6.73 5.72
N SER A 219 -4.15 7.30 6.80
CA SER A 219 -3.43 7.41 8.07
C SER A 219 -2.96 6.03 8.54
N LEU A 220 -1.84 5.94 9.27
CA LEU A 220 -1.34 4.69 9.85
C LEU A 220 -1.85 4.42 11.28
N SER A 221 -2.89 5.13 11.72
CA SER A 221 -3.45 5.02 13.08
C SER A 221 -3.94 3.61 13.46
N GLN A 222 -4.16 2.75 12.47
CA GLN A 222 -4.56 1.34 12.60
C GLN A 222 -3.39 0.37 12.80
N PHE A 223 -2.15 0.84 12.66
CA PHE A 223 -0.94 0.05 12.94
C PHE A 223 -0.45 0.33 14.36
N GLU A 224 0.27 -0.65 14.93
CA GLU A 224 0.92 -0.51 16.25
C GLU A 224 1.88 0.68 16.28
N SER A 225 2.68 0.85 15.22
CA SER A 225 3.50 2.05 15.04
C SER A 225 2.84 3.01 14.06
N LYS A 226 2.73 4.28 14.48
CA LYS A 226 2.07 5.35 13.73
C LYS A 226 3.07 6.30 13.05
N ASN A 227 4.36 6.01 13.14
CA ASN A 227 5.43 6.81 12.53
C ASN A 227 5.54 6.53 11.04
N TYR A 228 5.88 7.53 10.23
CA TYR A 228 6.15 7.31 8.82
C TYR A 228 7.65 7.21 8.61
N LEU A 229 8.07 6.21 7.84
CA LEU A 229 9.45 6.01 7.43
C LEU A 229 9.59 6.12 5.90
N ASN A 230 10.69 6.69 5.44
CA ASN A 230 11.07 6.63 4.01
C ASN A 230 11.73 5.29 3.65
N SER A 231 12.08 5.09 2.38
CA SER A 231 12.80 3.92 1.88
C SER A 231 14.19 3.69 2.51
N GLN A 232 14.83 4.71 3.08
CA GLN A 232 16.08 4.57 3.83
C GLN A 232 15.83 4.12 5.29
N GLY A 233 14.57 4.15 5.73
CA GLY A 233 14.16 3.77 7.08
C GLY A 233 14.39 4.89 8.10
N GLU A 234 14.47 6.14 7.63
CA GLU A 234 14.51 7.35 8.44
C GLU A 234 13.07 7.78 8.77
N THR A 235 12.86 8.30 9.98
CA THR A 235 11.55 8.81 10.40
C THR A 235 11.28 10.14 9.72
N ILE A 236 10.23 10.19 8.88
CA ILE A 236 9.77 11.37 8.16
C ILE A 236 8.50 11.99 8.77
N TRP A 237 7.82 11.25 9.65
CA TRP A 237 6.80 11.77 10.56
C TRP A 237 6.82 10.95 11.85
N ASP A 238 6.87 11.64 12.98
CA ASP A 238 6.91 11.03 14.30
C ASP A 238 5.69 11.43 15.12
N ILE A 239 4.90 10.45 15.54
CA ILE A 239 3.66 10.67 16.29
C ILE A 239 3.91 11.24 17.70
N ASP A 240 5.01 10.84 18.34
CA ASP A 240 5.34 11.25 19.71
C ASP A 240 5.87 12.67 19.75
N HIS A 241 6.50 13.13 18.66
CA HIS A 241 6.86 14.53 18.48
C HIS A 241 5.66 15.41 18.10
N HIS A 242 4.59 14.83 17.53
CA HIS A 242 3.41 15.54 17.01
C HIS A 242 2.10 15.09 17.68
N LYS A 243 2.09 14.89 19.00
CA LYS A 243 0.97 14.26 19.75
C LYS A 243 -0.42 14.85 19.53
N ASN A 244 -0.51 16.14 19.19
CA ASN A 244 -1.79 16.83 18.93
C ASN A 244 -2.28 16.70 17.48
N PHE A 245 -1.50 16.03 16.64
CA PHE A 245 -1.69 15.89 15.19
C PHE A 245 -1.76 14.41 14.80
N ASP A 246 -2.47 13.61 15.60
CA ASP A 246 -2.55 12.15 15.46
C ASP A 246 -3.68 11.66 14.54
N SER A 247 -4.49 12.58 14.03
CA SER A 247 -5.71 12.32 13.27
C SER A 247 -5.59 12.79 11.82
N SER A 248 -6.09 11.98 10.88
CA SER A 248 -6.07 12.27 9.44
C SER A 248 -4.70 12.69 8.89
N ILE A 249 -3.62 12.09 9.39
CA ILE A 249 -2.25 12.35 8.93
C ILE A 249 -2.17 12.07 7.42
N THR A 250 -1.78 13.08 6.67
CA THR A 250 -1.73 13.07 5.21
C THR A 250 -0.40 13.64 4.76
N GLY A 251 0.20 13.02 3.74
CA GLY A 251 1.52 13.39 3.25
C GLY A 251 1.56 13.62 1.75
N VAL A 252 2.47 14.49 1.33
CA VAL A 252 2.96 14.64 -0.04
C VAL A 252 4.47 14.53 -0.03
N GLY A 253 5.05 14.06 -1.12
CA GLY A 253 6.49 13.92 -1.20
C GLY A 253 6.97 12.97 -2.29
N ARG A 254 8.27 12.74 -2.29
CA ARG A 254 8.97 11.91 -3.26
C ARG A 254 9.93 10.95 -2.56
N ASP A 255 9.90 9.69 -2.98
CA ASP A 255 10.87 8.66 -2.61
C ASP A 255 11.06 7.70 -3.79
N ASP A 256 12.20 7.87 -4.45
CA ASP A 256 12.53 7.19 -5.71
C ASP A 256 12.70 5.69 -5.53
N ALA A 257 13.31 5.25 -4.43
CA ALA A 257 13.50 3.82 -4.18
C ALA A 257 12.16 3.11 -3.90
N SER A 258 11.18 3.86 -3.36
CA SER A 258 9.80 3.39 -3.23
C SER A 258 8.96 3.53 -4.51
N GLY A 259 9.42 4.30 -5.49
CA GLY A 259 8.62 4.70 -6.65
C GLY A 259 7.45 5.59 -6.27
N LEU A 260 7.59 6.35 -5.19
CA LEU A 260 6.57 7.23 -4.64
C LEU A 260 6.78 8.65 -5.15
N LEU A 261 5.76 9.20 -5.81
CA LEU A 261 5.67 10.61 -6.17
C LEU A 261 4.24 11.08 -5.92
N GLN A 262 3.98 11.59 -4.72
CA GLN A 262 2.68 12.08 -4.31
C GLN A 262 2.73 13.60 -4.23
N LEU A 263 2.38 14.29 -5.32
CA LEU A 263 2.43 15.76 -5.37
C LEU A 263 1.16 16.41 -4.81
N LYS A 264 0.04 15.69 -4.80
CA LYS A 264 -1.26 16.18 -4.35
C LYS A 264 -1.92 15.13 -3.50
N SER A 265 -2.46 15.48 -2.34
CA SER A 265 -3.07 14.49 -1.46
C SER A 265 -4.28 15.06 -0.70
N SER A 266 -5.22 14.18 -0.38
CA SER A 266 -6.36 14.35 0.52
C SER A 266 -6.38 13.17 1.48
N ASN A 267 -6.81 13.39 2.72
CA ASN A 267 -7.05 12.25 3.60
C ASN A 267 -8.29 11.47 3.12
N MET A 268 -8.25 10.14 3.19
CA MET A 268 -9.34 9.28 2.74
C MET A 268 -10.28 8.83 3.87
N ILE A 269 -10.09 9.35 5.09
CA ILE A 269 -11.09 9.28 6.16
C ILE A 269 -12.29 10.16 5.83
N GLU A 270 -12.03 11.38 5.33
CA GLU A 270 -13.01 12.35 4.82
C GLU A 270 -12.55 12.85 3.45
N GLU A 271 -12.85 12.05 2.43
CA GLU A 271 -12.44 12.28 1.05
C GLU A 271 -12.90 13.66 0.56
N GLY A 272 -11.95 14.47 0.07
CA GLY A 272 -12.24 15.78 -0.50
C GLY A 272 -12.37 16.93 0.52
N LEU A 273 -12.24 16.68 1.84
CA LEU A 273 -12.33 17.73 2.86
C LEU A 273 -11.24 18.80 2.68
N LEU A 274 -9.99 18.36 2.57
CA LEU A 274 -8.84 19.24 2.36
C LEU A 274 -7.86 18.55 1.42
N THR A 275 -7.52 19.22 0.33
CA THR A 275 -6.50 18.78 -0.62
C THR A 275 -5.38 19.81 -0.68
N LEU A 276 -4.15 19.37 -0.45
CA LEU A 276 -2.95 20.19 -0.64
C LEU A 276 -2.10 19.65 -1.79
N GLU A 277 -1.42 20.55 -2.49
CA GLU A 277 -0.53 20.24 -3.61
C GLU A 277 0.85 20.86 -3.36
N LEU A 278 1.89 20.04 -3.45
CA LEU A 278 3.29 20.43 -3.36
C LEU A 278 3.81 20.81 -4.75
N LYS A 279 4.18 22.08 -4.93
CA LYS A 279 4.79 22.59 -6.16
C LYS A 279 6.20 23.10 -5.87
N SER A 280 7.16 22.70 -6.69
CA SER A 280 8.52 23.26 -6.67
C SER A 280 8.68 24.34 -7.72
N LYS A 281 9.35 25.45 -7.35
CA LYS A 281 9.74 26.51 -8.29
C LYS A 281 10.67 26.01 -9.39
N SER A 282 11.53 25.03 -9.09
CA SER A 282 12.43 24.42 -10.08
C SER A 282 11.78 23.28 -10.87
N GLY A 283 10.48 23.02 -10.68
CA GLY A 283 9.75 21.96 -11.37
C GLY A 283 10.02 20.54 -10.85
N THR A 284 10.99 20.37 -9.94
CA THR A 284 11.36 19.06 -9.39
C THR A 284 11.31 19.08 -7.87
N ILE A 285 10.66 18.07 -7.28
CA ILE A 285 10.75 17.79 -5.83
C ILE A 285 12.02 16.96 -5.60
N PRO A 286 12.89 17.32 -4.63
CA PRO A 286 14.04 16.51 -4.26
C PRO A 286 13.63 15.11 -3.79
N ASN A 287 14.49 14.12 -4.00
CA ASN A 287 14.26 12.79 -3.43
C ASN A 287 14.26 12.86 -1.90
N ASN A 288 13.46 12.01 -1.25
CA ASN A 288 13.24 11.96 0.20
C ASN A 288 12.71 13.25 0.82
N TYR A 289 12.07 14.11 0.02
CA TYR A 289 11.42 15.31 0.52
C TYR A 289 9.95 15.05 0.78
N PHE A 290 9.51 15.32 2.01
CA PHE A 290 8.14 15.08 2.46
C PHE A 290 7.56 16.28 3.20
N THR A 291 6.25 16.43 3.11
CA THR A 291 5.48 17.40 3.89
C THR A 291 4.21 16.72 4.37
N PHE A 292 3.87 16.94 5.63
CA PHE A 292 2.71 16.34 6.27
C PHE A 292 1.79 17.41 6.84
N TRP A 293 0.52 17.07 6.92
CA TRP A 293 -0.48 17.79 7.69
C TRP A 293 -1.44 16.79 8.32
N SER A 294 -2.17 17.25 9.32
CA SER A 294 -3.18 16.46 10.01
C SER A 294 -4.32 17.38 10.41
N ASP A 295 -5.44 16.78 10.79
CA ASP A 295 -6.47 17.46 11.57
C ASP A 295 -6.42 16.98 13.03
N ASN A 296 -7.28 17.56 13.87
CA ASN A 296 -7.42 17.21 15.28
C ASN A 296 -8.58 16.22 15.52
N GLY A 297 -9.11 15.59 14.47
CA GLY A 297 -10.23 14.67 14.51
C GLY A 297 -11.58 15.29 14.92
N LYS A 298 -11.66 16.62 15.06
CA LYS A 298 -12.89 17.34 15.41
C LYS A 298 -13.69 17.72 14.17
N ASN A 299 -14.97 18.01 14.36
CA ASN A 299 -15.84 18.49 13.28
C ASN A 299 -15.31 19.81 12.72
N LEU A 300 -15.36 19.96 11.40
CA LEU A 300 -15.12 21.25 10.75
C LEU A 300 -16.20 22.25 11.19
N LEU A 301 -15.79 23.31 11.88
CA LEU A 301 -16.67 24.43 12.22
C LEU A 301 -16.44 25.54 11.19
N VAL A 302 -17.40 25.75 10.30
CA VAL A 302 -17.44 26.96 9.47
C VAL A 302 -18.02 28.07 10.34
N LYS A 303 -17.22 29.11 10.65
CA LYS A 303 -17.72 30.29 11.39
C LYS A 303 -18.94 30.82 10.64
N LYS A 304 -20.11 30.89 11.29
CA LYS A 304 -21.26 31.60 10.74
C LYS A 304 -20.85 33.06 10.57
N GLN A 305 -21.04 33.62 9.38
CA GLN A 305 -20.93 35.05 9.16
C GLN A 305 -21.99 35.74 10.03
N GLU A 306 -21.56 36.54 11.01
CA GLU A 306 -22.48 37.37 11.78
C GLU A 306 -22.98 38.52 10.90
N GLN A 307 -24.25 38.91 11.08
CA GLN A 307 -24.87 39.98 10.29
C GLN A 307 -24.07 41.28 10.47
N GLY A 308 -23.45 41.77 9.40
CA GLY A 308 -22.62 42.98 9.41
C GLY A 308 -21.11 42.73 9.32
N GLU A 309 -20.62 41.50 9.42
CA GLU A 309 -19.21 41.19 9.12
C GLU A 309 -19.00 41.03 7.59
N PRO A 310 -17.96 41.63 7.00
CA PRO A 310 -17.63 41.41 5.59
C PRO A 310 -17.25 39.95 5.31
N ILE A 311 -17.40 39.51 4.05
CA ILE A 311 -16.99 38.16 3.61
C ILE A 311 -15.46 38.07 3.72
N GLY A 312 -14.94 37.47 4.80
CA GLY A 312 -13.50 37.34 5.01
C GLY A 312 -13.11 36.52 6.24
N ILE A 313 -12.03 35.75 6.10
CA ILE A 313 -11.51 34.83 7.14
C ILE A 313 -10.72 35.64 8.18
N THR A 314 -11.23 35.74 9.41
CA THR A 314 -10.48 36.26 10.56
C THR A 314 -9.72 35.13 11.27
N ARG A 315 -8.41 35.30 11.49
CA ARG A 315 -7.63 34.46 12.43
C ARG A 315 -7.72 35.06 13.83
N GLN A 316 -8.12 34.26 14.82
CA GLN A 316 -7.72 34.47 16.22
C GLN A 316 -6.63 33.44 16.55
#